data_AF-A0A5D0D166-F1
#
_entry.id   AF-A0A5D0D166-F1
#
_cell.length_a   1.000
_cell.length_b   1.000
_cell.length_c   1.000
_cell.angle_alpha   90.00
_cell.angle_beta   90.00
_cell.angle_gamma   90.00
#
_symmetry.space_group_name_H-M   'P 1'
#
loop_
_entity.id
_entity.type
_entity.pdbx_description
1 polymer ?
#
loop_
_entity_poly.entity_id
_entity_poly.type
_entity_poly.pdbx_seq_one_letter_code
_entity_poly.pdbx_strand_id
1 'polypeptide(L)'
;MNWFNRNKLTDERIVNLKNQIYREAYLLITIICSASIILKIFLQEDPSTLTEVIVLLAGGIYYGVRSVMLGIYSEEVEVHDRESKTPYSRKTVWSGLAIGLGIALFFGIRSALLYGKSDLQTQVWYFFLVFAVSLIIYLPFFIAFQVTVHHWANKASKKFAESDLRDPE
;
A
#
# COMPACT_ATOMS: atom_id res chain seq x y z
N MET A 1 -8.52 -39.88 11.07
CA MET A 1 -9.98 -39.65 11.15
C MET A 1 -10.31 -38.49 10.21
N ASN A 2 -10.54 -38.79 8.93
CA ASN A 2 -10.74 -37.83 7.83
C ASN A 2 -12.22 -37.38 7.73
N TRP A 3 -12.74 -36.71 8.75
CA TRP A 3 -14.17 -36.38 8.80
C TRP A 3 -14.52 -34.97 8.29
N PHE A 4 -13.54 -34.19 7.81
CA PHE A 4 -13.75 -32.84 7.27
C PHE A 4 -13.47 -32.68 5.77
N ASN A 5 -13.01 -33.73 5.06
CA ASN A 5 -12.85 -33.66 3.61
C ASN A 5 -14.19 -33.90 2.90
N ARG A 6 -15.06 -32.88 2.95
CA ARG A 6 -16.07 -32.69 1.91
C ARG A 6 -15.47 -31.74 0.89
N ASN A 7 -14.84 -32.30 -0.15
CA ASN A 7 -14.68 -31.59 -1.42
C ASN A 7 -16.07 -31.35 -1.99
N LYS A 8 -16.76 -30.32 -1.48
CA LYS A 8 -17.92 -29.76 -2.16
C LYS A 8 -17.37 -29.17 -3.44
N LEU A 9 -17.84 -29.67 -4.57
CA LEU A 9 -17.74 -28.98 -5.86
C LEU A 9 -18.37 -27.60 -5.68
N THR A 10 -17.55 -26.63 -5.29
CA THR A 10 -17.94 -25.23 -5.18
C THR A 10 -17.84 -24.64 -6.56
N ASP A 11 -18.96 -24.14 -7.06
CA ASP A 11 -19.03 -23.41 -8.32
C ASP A 11 -18.00 -22.26 -8.31
N GLU A 12 -17.04 -22.30 -9.24
CA GLU A 12 -16.00 -21.28 -9.41
C GLU A 12 -16.60 -19.88 -9.59
N ARG A 13 -17.79 -19.80 -10.22
CA ARG A 13 -18.52 -18.53 -10.36
C ARG A 13 -18.88 -17.94 -9.01
N ILE A 14 -19.36 -18.77 -8.07
CA ILE A 14 -19.74 -18.32 -6.72
C ILE A 14 -18.50 -17.89 -5.94
N VAL A 15 -17.38 -18.60 -6.08
CA VAL A 15 -16.11 -18.24 -5.42
C VAL A 15 -15.58 -16.91 -5.96
N ASN A 16 -15.60 -16.69 -7.28
CA ASN A 16 -15.17 -15.44 -7.90
C ASN A 16 -16.01 -14.24 -7.46
N LEU A 17 -17.34 -14.40 -7.41
CA LEU A 17 -18.24 -13.36 -6.90
C LEU A 17 -17.96 -13.02 -5.43
N LYS A 18 -17.71 -14.02 -4.58
CA LYS A 18 -17.32 -13.79 -3.18
C LYS A 18 -16.00 -13.04 -3.07
N ASN A 19 -14.99 -13.44 -3.84
CA ASN A 19 -13.69 -12.77 -3.85
C ASN A 19 -13.79 -11.32 -4.31
N GLN A 20 -14.65 -11.03 -5.30
CA GLN A 20 -14.94 -9.66 -5.72
C GLN A 20 -15.54 -8.85 -4.57
N ILE A 21 -16.56 -9.36 -3.88
CA ILE A 21 -17.18 -8.67 -2.73
C ILE A 21 -16.14 -8.43 -1.62
N TYR A 22 -15.27 -9.40 -1.33
CA TYR A 22 -14.22 -9.22 -0.32
C TYR A 22 -13.20 -8.15 -0.73
N ARG A 23 -12.84 -8.07 -2.01
CA ARG A 23 -11.97 -7.03 -2.54
C ARG A 23 -12.62 -5.64 -2.42
N GLU A 24 -13.90 -5.52 -2.77
CA GLU A 24 -14.66 -4.27 -2.63
C GLU A 24 -14.78 -3.84 -1.17
N ALA A 25 -15.10 -4.77 -0.26
CA ALA A 25 -15.17 -4.52 1.17
C ALA A 25 -13.81 -4.05 1.74
N TYR A 26 -12.71 -4.71 1.37
CA TYR A 26 -11.37 -4.30 1.79
C TYR A 26 -11.02 -2.89 1.30
N LEU A 27 -11.37 -2.56 0.05
CA LEU A 27 -11.14 -1.23 -0.52
C LEU A 27 -11.98 -0.16 0.21
N LEU A 28 -13.24 -0.45 0.51
CA LEU A 28 -14.11 0.44 1.29
C LEU A 28 -13.55 0.70 2.69
N ILE A 29 -13.14 -0.34 3.42
CA ILE A 29 -12.52 -0.20 4.75
C ILE A 29 -11.26 0.65 4.66
N THR A 30 -10.41 0.40 3.66
CA THR A 30 -9.17 1.15 3.44
C THR A 30 -9.45 2.64 3.23
N ILE A 31 -10.45 2.99 2.41
CA ILE A 31 -10.85 4.38 2.16
C ILE A 31 -11.39 5.03 3.43
N ILE A 32 -12.29 4.36 4.15
CA ILE A 32 -12.90 4.88 5.38
C ILE A 32 -11.84 5.13 6.46
N CYS A 33 -10.94 4.17 6.70
CA CYS A 33 -9.85 4.34 7.67
C CYS A 33 -8.89 5.46 7.25
N SER A 34 -8.55 5.57 5.97
CA SER A 34 -7.69 6.64 5.46
C SER A 34 -8.34 8.02 5.63
N ALA A 35 -9.63 8.15 5.30
CA ALA A 35 -10.38 9.38 5.50
C ALA A 35 -10.51 9.74 6.98
N SER A 36 -10.74 8.75 7.86
CA SER A 36 -10.79 8.95 9.32
C SER A 36 -9.47 9.54 9.83
N ILE A 37 -8.32 8.99 9.43
CA ILE A 37 -6.99 9.50 9.83
C ILE A 37 -6.82 10.96 9.40
N ILE A 38 -7.14 11.29 8.14
CA ILE A 38 -7.01 12.65 7.63
C ILE A 38 -7.88 13.61 8.45
N LEU A 39 -9.17 13.30 8.60
CA LEU A 39 -10.10 14.15 9.34
C LEU A 39 -9.66 14.36 10.79
N LYS A 40 -9.24 13.29 11.47
CA LYS A 40 -8.74 13.35 12.84
C LYS A 40 -7.53 14.28 12.98
N ILE A 41 -6.57 14.21 12.07
CA ILE A 41 -5.36 15.04 12.15
C ILE A 41 -5.66 16.54 11.94
N PHE A 42 -6.70 16.88 11.17
CA PHE A 42 -7.04 18.28 10.89
C PHE A 42 -8.06 18.87 11.86
N LEU A 43 -8.98 18.07 12.41
CA LEU A 43 -10.12 18.55 13.20
C LEU A 43 -9.95 18.37 14.71
N GLN A 44 -9.07 17.47 15.16
CA GLN A 44 -8.93 17.14 16.58
C GLN A 44 -7.55 17.57 17.09
N GLU A 45 -7.50 18.07 18.33
CA GLU A 45 -6.24 18.51 18.95
C GLU A 45 -5.34 17.35 19.38
N ASP A 46 -5.92 16.24 19.86
CA ASP A 46 -5.20 15.02 20.24
C ASP A 46 -5.85 13.74 19.67
N PRO A 47 -5.71 13.50 18.35
CA PRO A 47 -6.36 12.38 17.70
C PRO A 47 -5.65 11.06 17.96
N SER A 48 -6.32 10.12 18.63
CA SER A 48 -5.92 8.71 18.59
C SER A 48 -6.26 8.13 17.21
N THR A 49 -5.23 7.89 16.39
CA THR A 49 -5.31 7.26 15.06
C THR A 49 -4.74 5.84 15.04
N LEU A 50 -4.36 5.31 16.21
CA LEU A 50 -3.64 4.05 16.34
C LEU A 50 -4.42 2.88 15.75
N THR A 51 -5.73 2.82 16.01
CA THR A 51 -6.58 1.73 15.51
C THR A 51 -6.66 1.73 13.98
N GLU A 52 -6.88 2.89 13.35
CA GLU A 52 -6.94 2.99 11.89
C GLU A 52 -5.60 2.65 11.24
N VAL A 53 -4.50 3.11 11.85
CA VAL A 53 -3.15 2.79 11.38
C VAL A 53 -2.88 1.28 11.49
N ILE A 54 -3.28 0.64 12.60
CA ILE A 54 -3.15 -0.82 12.75
C ILE A 54 -3.97 -1.56 11.68
N VAL A 55 -5.22 -1.17 11.45
CA VAL A 55 -6.08 -1.83 10.45
C VAL A 55 -5.47 -1.72 9.05
N LEU A 56 -4.99 -0.54 8.67
CA LEU A 56 -4.36 -0.31 7.37
C LEU A 56 -3.04 -1.07 7.21
N LEU A 57 -2.17 -1.01 8.22
CA LEU A 57 -0.86 -1.66 8.18
C LEU A 57 -0.99 -3.19 8.24
N ALA A 58 -1.76 -3.72 9.19
CA ALA A 58 -1.94 -5.16 9.33
C ALA A 58 -2.63 -5.76 8.10
N GLY A 59 -3.67 -5.10 7.59
CA GLY A 59 -4.37 -5.51 6.37
C GLY A 59 -3.47 -5.50 5.14
N GLY A 60 -2.74 -4.40 4.93
CA GLY A 60 -1.82 -4.25 3.80
C GLY A 60 -0.66 -5.25 3.83
N ILE A 61 -0.04 -5.45 5.01
CA ILE A 61 1.04 -6.42 5.19
C ILE A 61 0.53 -7.84 4.99
N TYR A 62 -0.62 -8.21 5.57
CA TYR A 62 -1.19 -9.53 5.40
C TYR A 62 -1.47 -9.84 3.92
N TYR A 63 -2.11 -8.90 3.21
CA TYR A 63 -2.36 -9.03 1.78
C TYR A 63 -1.05 -9.21 0.99
N GLY A 64 -0.07 -8.34 1.23
CA GLY A 64 1.22 -8.38 0.51
C GLY A 64 1.98 -9.69 0.75
N VAL A 65 2.11 -10.12 2.00
CA VAL A 65 2.79 -11.38 2.36
C VAL A 65 2.04 -12.57 1.75
N ARG A 66 0.72 -12.61 1.86
CA ARG A 66 -0.08 -13.71 1.32
C ARG A 66 0.01 -13.78 -0.21
N SER A 67 0.01 -12.65 -0.89
CA SER A 67 0.18 -12.56 -2.36
C SER A 67 1.53 -13.13 -2.82
N VAL A 68 2.61 -12.85 -2.08
CA VAL A 68 3.94 -13.41 -2.36
C VAL A 68 3.99 -14.91 -2.08
N MET A 69 3.44 -15.36 -0.95
CA MET A 69 3.45 -16.78 -0.58
C MET A 69 2.67 -17.66 -1.57
N LEU A 70 1.62 -17.11 -2.19
CA LEU A 70 0.80 -17.82 -3.17
C LEU A 70 1.36 -17.74 -4.61
N GLY A 71 2.51 -17.10 -4.83
CA GLY A 71 3.07 -16.94 -6.19
C GLY A 71 2.37 -15.89 -7.06
N ILE A 72 1.18 -15.42 -6.64
CA ILE A 72 0.33 -14.47 -7.39
C ILE A 72 1.06 -13.17 -7.72
N TYR A 73 1.91 -12.68 -6.82
CA TYR A 73 2.62 -11.41 -7.04
C TYR A 73 3.52 -11.45 -8.29
N SER A 74 4.28 -12.53 -8.48
CA SER A 74 5.14 -12.70 -9.66
C SER A 74 4.34 -12.88 -10.94
N GLU A 75 3.21 -13.59 -10.87
CA GLU A 75 2.31 -13.76 -12.00
C GLU A 75 1.69 -12.43 -12.44
N GLU A 76 1.23 -11.62 -11.48
CA GLU A 76 0.70 -10.28 -11.76
C GLU A 76 1.75 -9.38 -12.44
N VAL A 77 3.01 -9.46 -12.01
CA VAL A 77 4.11 -8.71 -12.63
C VAL A 77 4.34 -9.18 -14.07
N GLU A 78 4.35 -10.48 -14.31
CA GLU A 78 4.55 -11.05 -15.65
C GLU A 78 3.40 -10.76 -16.61
N VAL A 79 2.15 -10.86 -16.14
CA VAL A 79 0.97 -10.47 -16.93
C VAL A 79 1.01 -8.98 -17.24
N HIS A 80 1.32 -8.13 -16.26
CA HIS A 80 1.43 -6.70 -16.49
C HIS A 80 2.52 -6.36 -17.51
N ASP A 81 3.71 -6.95 -17.40
CA ASP A 81 4.82 -6.70 -18.31
C ASP A 81 4.56 -7.21 -19.74
N ARG A 82 3.68 -8.22 -19.90
CA ARG A 82 3.21 -8.71 -21.21
C ARG A 82 2.18 -7.79 -21.84
N GLU A 83 1.22 -7.29 -21.07
CA GLU A 83 0.11 -6.47 -21.57
C GLU A 83 0.48 -4.99 -21.71
N SER A 84 1.41 -4.51 -20.89
CA SER A 84 1.80 -3.11 -20.80
C SER A 84 3.11 -2.82 -21.52
N LYS A 85 3.20 -1.65 -22.16
CA LYS A 85 4.46 -1.13 -22.72
C LYS A 85 5.41 -0.61 -21.64
N THR A 86 4.92 -0.31 -20.44
CA THR A 86 5.76 0.16 -19.33
C THR A 86 5.94 -0.95 -18.31
N PRO A 87 7.19 -1.25 -17.92
CA PRO A 87 7.47 -2.32 -16.99
C PRO A 87 6.93 -2.00 -15.59
N TYR A 88 6.53 -3.04 -14.86
CA TYR A 88 6.01 -2.94 -13.51
C TYR A 88 6.98 -2.23 -12.56
N SER A 89 8.29 -2.45 -12.75
CA SER A 89 9.35 -1.76 -11.99
C SER A 89 9.26 -0.24 -12.10
N ARG A 90 8.93 0.30 -13.28
CA ARG A 90 8.75 1.74 -13.48
C ARG A 90 7.49 2.24 -12.80
N LYS A 91 6.41 1.44 -12.79
CA LYS A 91 5.19 1.74 -12.03
C LYS A 91 5.46 1.81 -10.53
N THR A 92 6.30 0.91 -10.00
CA THR A 92 6.74 0.91 -8.59
C THR A 92 7.55 2.16 -8.24
N VAL A 93 8.41 2.64 -9.14
CA VAL A 93 9.14 3.90 -8.92
C VAL A 93 8.17 5.09 -8.89
N TRP A 94 7.22 5.16 -9.83
CA TRP A 94 6.22 6.22 -9.85
C TRP A 94 5.31 6.20 -8.62
N SER A 95 4.92 5.03 -8.11
CA SER A 95 4.13 4.92 -6.89
C SER A 95 4.93 5.36 -5.66
N GLY A 96 6.22 5.00 -5.56
CA GLY A 96 7.12 5.50 -4.53
C GLY A 96 7.28 7.02 -4.56
N LEU A 97 7.43 7.60 -5.76
CA LEU A 97 7.52 9.05 -5.96
C LEU A 97 6.22 9.75 -5.54
N ALA A 98 5.06 9.21 -5.93
CA ALA A 98 3.75 9.77 -5.57
C ALA A 98 3.53 9.76 -4.04
N ILE A 99 3.89 8.67 -3.36
CA ILE A 99 3.77 8.55 -1.90
C ILE A 99 4.74 9.53 -1.21
N GLY A 100 6.01 9.58 -1.62
CA GLY A 100 6.99 10.48 -1.05
C GLY A 100 6.60 11.95 -1.21
N LEU A 101 6.11 12.33 -2.39
CA LEU A 101 5.60 13.68 -2.67
C LEU A 101 4.35 13.99 -1.83
N GLY A 102 3.40 13.05 -1.73
CA GLY A 102 2.19 13.22 -0.93
C GLY A 102 2.48 13.43 0.55
N ILE A 103 3.43 12.68 1.11
CA ILE A 103 3.87 12.83 2.51
C ILE A 103 4.60 14.16 2.71
N ALA A 104 5.47 14.56 1.79
CA ALA A 104 6.14 15.85 1.87
C ALA A 104 5.15 17.02 1.83
N LEU A 105 4.17 16.97 0.93
CA LEU A 105 3.08 17.96 0.87
C LEU A 105 2.29 18.00 2.17
N PHE A 106 1.92 16.83 2.71
CA PHE A 106 1.19 16.73 3.96
C PHE A 106 1.94 17.39 5.12
N PHE A 107 3.24 17.09 5.30
CA PHE A 107 4.04 17.71 6.35
C PHE A 107 4.26 19.21 6.13
N GLY A 108 4.47 19.64 4.88
CA GLY A 108 4.55 21.06 4.53
C GLY A 108 3.28 21.82 4.93
N ILE A 109 2.11 21.32 4.52
CA ILE A 109 0.80 21.93 4.83
C ILE A 109 0.58 21.96 6.35
N ARG A 110 0.80 20.83 7.04
CA ARG A 110 0.58 20.74 8.49
C ARG A 110 1.51 21.68 9.25
N SER A 111 2.78 21.79 8.85
CA SER A 111 3.74 22.72 9.43
C SER A 111 3.28 24.17 9.26
N ALA A 112 2.85 24.53 8.06
CA ALA A 112 2.38 25.88 7.75
C ALA A 112 1.18 26.27 8.63
N LEU A 113 0.20 25.36 8.80
CA LEU A 113 -0.99 25.60 9.63
C LEU A 113 -0.68 25.66 11.14
N LEU A 114 0.28 24.86 11.62
CA LEU A 114 0.61 24.81 13.05
C LEU A 114 1.52 25.97 13.49
N TYR A 115 2.53 26.31 12.68
CA TYR A 115 3.59 27.24 13.07
C TYR A 115 3.50 28.61 12.38
N GLY A 116 2.71 28.75 11.31
CA GLY A 116 2.53 29.99 10.54
C GLY A 116 1.46 30.95 11.07
N LYS A 117 1.19 30.98 12.38
CA LYS A 117 0.02 31.69 12.96
C LYS A 117 0.08 33.22 12.90
N SER A 118 1.25 33.81 12.64
CA SER A 118 1.47 35.25 12.74
C SER A 118 1.23 36.04 11.45
N ASP A 119 1.58 35.48 10.29
CA ASP A 119 1.49 36.15 9.00
C ASP A 119 1.60 35.15 7.83
N LEU A 120 1.04 35.52 6.66
CA LEU A 120 1.08 34.74 5.43
C LEU A 120 2.52 34.48 4.96
N GLN A 121 3.43 35.45 5.16
CA GLN A 121 4.85 35.26 4.86
C GLN A 121 5.46 34.13 5.70
N THR A 122 5.14 34.08 7.00
CA THR A 122 5.62 33.04 7.92
C THR A 122 5.04 31.67 7.57
N GLN A 123 3.76 31.62 7.20
CA GLN A 123 3.09 30.38 6.76
C GLN A 123 3.73 29.79 5.51
N VAL A 124 3.99 30.63 4.50
CA VAL A 124 4.66 30.22 3.24
C VAL A 124 6.09 29.75 3.51
N TRP A 125 6.82 30.43 4.41
CA TRP A 125 8.18 30.03 4.78
C TRP A 125 8.23 28.64 5.44
N TYR A 126 7.37 28.38 6.43
CA TYR A 126 7.30 27.07 7.09
C TYR A 126 6.83 25.95 6.15
N PHE A 127 5.93 26.26 5.22
CA PHE A 127 5.53 25.32 4.18
C PHE A 127 6.74 24.89 3.35
N PHE A 128 7.44 25.84 2.71
CA PHE A 128 8.55 25.52 1.80
C PHE A 128 9.73 24.88 2.52
N LEU A 129 10.06 25.33 3.73
CA LEU A 129 11.14 24.75 4.52
C LEU A 129 10.87 23.27 4.82
N VAL A 130 9.72 22.96 5.42
CA VAL A 130 9.39 21.58 5.80
C VAL A 130 9.12 20.72 4.57
N PHE A 131 8.47 21.26 3.54
CA PHE A 131 8.25 20.57 2.27
C PHE A 131 9.57 20.18 1.59
N ALA A 132 10.52 21.11 1.47
CA ALA A 132 11.81 20.84 0.84
C ALA A 132 12.64 19.81 1.62
N VAL A 133 12.73 19.95 2.94
CA VAL A 133 13.42 18.96 3.79
C VAL A 133 12.73 17.59 3.70
N SER A 134 11.41 17.56 3.74
CA SER A 134 10.62 16.33 3.61
C SER A 134 10.80 15.67 2.25
N LEU A 135 10.88 16.44 1.17
CA LEU A 135 11.19 15.90 -0.17
C LEU A 135 12.56 15.22 -0.21
N ILE A 136 13.59 15.87 0.33
CA ILE A 136 14.95 15.32 0.33
C ILE A 136 15.02 14.01 1.10
N ILE A 137 14.26 13.87 2.19
CA ILE A 137 14.30 12.68 3.04
C ILE A 137 13.34 11.60 2.54
N TYR A 138 12.04 11.91 2.42
CA TYR A 138 11.02 10.90 2.19
C TYR A 138 10.98 10.43 0.73
N LEU A 139 11.25 11.29 -0.24
CA LEU A 139 11.19 10.89 -1.66
C LEU A 139 12.20 9.78 -2.01
N PRO A 140 13.51 9.92 -1.75
CA PRO A 140 14.45 8.82 -2.02
C PRO A 140 14.18 7.62 -1.10
N PHE A 141 13.76 7.84 0.15
CA PHE A 141 13.44 6.75 1.07
C PHE A 141 12.30 5.86 0.55
N PHE A 142 11.18 6.45 0.12
CA PHE A 142 10.04 5.68 -0.40
C PHE A 142 10.32 5.03 -1.74
N ILE A 143 11.07 5.68 -2.63
CA ILE A 143 11.49 5.06 -3.89
C ILE A 143 12.38 3.83 -3.61
N ALA A 144 13.41 4.00 -2.77
CA ALA A 144 14.31 2.91 -2.42
C ALA A 144 13.56 1.76 -1.74
N PHE A 145 12.72 2.07 -0.75
CA PHE A 145 11.89 1.08 -0.06
C PHE A 145 11.01 0.29 -1.03
N GLN A 146 10.28 0.97 -1.92
CA GLN A 146 9.38 0.33 -2.89
C GLN A 146 10.14 -0.58 -3.86
N VAL A 147 11.29 -0.13 -4.38
CA VAL A 147 12.12 -0.92 -5.30
C VAL A 147 12.67 -2.17 -4.59
N THR A 148 13.17 -2.02 -3.35
CA THR A 148 13.66 -3.14 -2.55
C THR A 148 12.56 -4.16 -2.26
N VAL A 149 11.39 -3.70 -1.80
CA VAL A 149 10.24 -4.57 -1.51
C VAL A 149 9.78 -5.29 -2.78
N HIS A 150 9.67 -4.59 -3.91
CA HIS A 150 9.29 -5.21 -5.18
C HIS A 150 10.29 -6.29 -5.63
N HIS A 151 11.59 -6.02 -5.57
CA HIS A 151 12.60 -6.99 -5.95
C HIS A 151 12.55 -8.24 -5.06
N TRP A 152 12.42 -8.04 -3.74
CA TRP A 152 12.30 -9.14 -2.79
C TRP A 152 11.01 -9.95 -3.01
N ALA A 153 9.87 -9.26 -3.14
CA ALA A 153 8.56 -9.87 -3.34
C ALA A 153 8.52 -10.69 -4.63
N ASN A 154 9.02 -10.15 -5.75
CA ASN A 154 9.05 -10.86 -7.03
C ASN A 154 9.92 -12.12 -6.95
N LYS A 155 11.12 -12.02 -6.36
CA LYS A 155 12.03 -13.16 -6.20
C LYS A 155 11.45 -14.23 -5.28
N ALA A 156 10.89 -13.84 -4.14
CA ALA A 156 10.27 -14.76 -3.20
C ALA A 156 9.05 -15.45 -3.82
N SER A 157 8.19 -14.68 -4.50
CA SER A 157 6.98 -15.18 -5.16
C SER A 157 7.30 -16.21 -6.23
N LYS A 158 8.30 -15.96 -7.08
CA LYS A 158 8.75 -16.94 -8.10
C LYS A 158 9.21 -18.25 -7.46
N LYS A 159 9.95 -18.17 -6.35
CA LYS A 159 10.41 -19.36 -5.63
C LYS A 159 9.24 -20.20 -5.11
N PHE A 160 8.19 -19.55 -4.59
CA PHE A 160 6.99 -20.25 -4.12
C PHE A 160 6.19 -20.86 -5.27
N ALA A 161 6.02 -20.14 -6.38
CA ALA A 161 5.37 -20.67 -7.58
C ALA A 161 6.12 -21.89 -8.16
N GLU A 162 7.45 -21.82 -8.23
CA GLU A 162 8.27 -22.94 -8.72
C GLU A 162 8.25 -24.16 -7.78
N SER A 163 8.18 -23.96 -6.45
CA SER A 163 8.05 -25.09 -5.52
C SER A 163 6.70 -25.80 -5.66
N ASP A 164 5.62 -25.05 -5.85
CA ASP A 164 4.27 -25.60 -6.02
C ASP A 164 4.17 -26.46 -7.29
N LEU A 165 4.87 -26.06 -8.35
CA LEU A 165 4.94 -26.83 -9.60
C LEU A 165 5.80 -28.11 -9.49
N ARG A 166 6.74 -28.19 -8.54
CA ARG A 166 7.65 -29.33 -8.36
C ARG A 166 7.09 -30.41 -7.45
N ASP A 167 6.24 -30.01 -6.50
CA ASP A 167 5.56 -30.91 -5.57
C ASP A 167 4.04 -30.86 -5.81
N PRO A 168 3.52 -31.33 -6.96
CA PRO A 168 2.07 -31.43 -7.15
C PRO A 168 1.53 -32.48 -6.17
N GLU A 169 0.74 -32.04 -5.18
CA GLU A 169 -0.03 -32.94 -4.29
C GLU A 169 -1.00 -33.85 -5.08
#